data_AF-A0A162QGC5-F1
#
_entry.id   AF-A0A162QGC5-F1
#
_cell.length_a   1.000
_cell.length_b   1.000
_cell.length_c   1.000
_cell.angle_alpha   90.00
_cell.angle_beta   90.00
_cell.angle_gamma   90.00
#
_symmetry.space_group_name_H-M   'P 1'
#
loop_
_entity.id
_entity.type
_entity.pdbx_description
1 polymer ?
#
loop_
_entity_poly.entity_id
_entity_poly.type
_entity_poly.pdbx_seq_one_letter_code
_entity_poly.pdbx_strand_id
1 'polypeptide(L)'
;MNINPIVYASLWTDDYLDLLNYAKQLGDLAWQEEIIAKLTFTSEEMIQSLMLDEKRAVLWQEFDAINDKLLEIFDEIEQSQDDSELLRLTEKMWDLKIQRVNIHHKIRSINI
;
A
#
# COMPACT_ATOMS: atom_id res chain seq x y z
N MET A 1 -8.85 -1.13 7.19
CA MET A 1 -10.05 -1.99 7.06
C MET A 1 -9.58 -3.42 6.87
N ASN A 2 -10.07 -4.40 7.64
CA ASN A 2 -9.72 -5.81 7.42
C ASN A 2 -10.69 -6.33 6.34
N ILE A 3 -10.33 -6.15 5.06
CA ILE A 3 -11.18 -6.59 3.95
C ILE A 3 -11.17 -8.12 3.98
N ASN A 4 -12.35 -8.74 4.06
CA ASN A 4 -12.48 -10.19 4.01
C ASN A 4 -12.08 -10.67 2.59
N PRO A 5 -11.36 -11.81 2.44
CA PRO A 5 -11.03 -12.39 1.13
C PRO A 5 -12.20 -12.44 0.13
N ILE A 6 -13.42 -12.68 0.62
CA ILE A 6 -14.64 -12.72 -0.21
C ILE A 6 -14.98 -11.34 -0.78
N VAL A 7 -14.84 -10.28 0.02
CA VAL A 7 -15.12 -8.91 -0.41
C VAL A 7 -14.03 -8.42 -1.36
N TYR A 8 -12.77 -8.78 -1.08
CA TYR A 8 -11.65 -8.48 -1.97
C TYR A 8 -11.81 -9.18 -3.32
N ALA A 9 -12.19 -10.47 -3.33
CA ALA A 9 -12.48 -11.22 -4.55
C ALA A 9 -13.58 -10.56 -5.39
N SER A 10 -14.63 -10.04 -4.75
CA SER A 10 -15.72 -9.31 -5.43
C SER A 10 -15.20 -8.04 -6.08
N LEU A 11 -14.49 -7.19 -5.34
CA LEU A 11 -13.93 -5.93 -5.86
C LEU A 11 -12.94 -6.19 -7.01
N TRP A 12 -12.05 -7.16 -6.82
CA TRP A 12 -11.10 -7.58 -7.84
C TRP A 12 -11.81 -8.08 -9.10
N THR A 13 -12.89 -8.85 -8.96
CA THR A 13 -13.68 -9.32 -10.11
C THR A 13 -14.37 -8.14 -10.81
N ASP A 14 -14.97 -7.22 -10.05
CA ASP A 14 -15.64 -6.03 -10.59
C ASP A 14 -14.65 -5.15 -11.38
N ASP A 15 -13.44 -4.91 -10.85
CA ASP A 15 -12.39 -4.15 -11.55
C ASP A 15 -12.01 -4.80 -12.89
N TYR A 16 -11.87 -6.13 -12.92
CA TYR A 16 -11.56 -6.86 -14.14
C TYR A 16 -12.73 -6.88 -15.13
N LEU A 17 -13.98 -6.84 -14.66
CA LEU A 17 -15.15 -6.71 -15.51
C LEU A 17 -15.23 -5.32 -16.15
N ASP A 18 -14.87 -4.27 -15.41
CA ASP A 18 -14.77 -2.91 -15.95
C ASP A 18 -13.68 -2.81 -17.03
N LEU A 19 -12.51 -3.41 -16.78
CA LEU A 19 -11.44 -3.52 -17.79
C LEU A 19 -11.89 -4.30 -19.03
N LEU A 20 -12.62 -5.40 -18.85
CA LEU A 20 -13.15 -6.19 -19.96
C LEU A 20 -14.13 -5.38 -20.81
N ASN A 21 -14.99 -4.60 -20.16
CA ASN A 21 -15.95 -3.72 -20.84
C ASN A 21 -15.22 -2.62 -21.62
N TYR A 22 -14.16 -2.06 -21.07
CA TYR A 22 -13.35 -1.07 -21.76
C TYR A 22 -12.59 -1.68 -22.96
N ALA A 23 -12.01 -2.89 -22.81
CA ALA A 23 -11.39 -3.62 -23.91
C ALA A 23 -12.37 -3.91 -25.06
N LYS A 24 -13.62 -4.26 -24.72
CA LYS A 24 -14.71 -4.43 -25.68
C LYS A 24 -15.02 -3.14 -26.45
N GLN A 25 -15.05 -2.00 -25.77
CA GLN A 25 -15.30 -0.70 -26.40
C GLN A 25 -14.20 -0.33 -27.41
N LEU A 26 -12.96 -0.72 -27.12
CA LEU A 26 -11.82 -0.51 -28.03
C LEU A 26 -11.75 -1.52 -29.17
N GLY A 27 -12.52 -2.61 -29.11
CA GLY A 27 -12.44 -3.72 -30.07
C GLY A 27 -11.16 -4.55 -29.94
N ASP A 28 -10.45 -4.44 -28.82
CA ASP A 28 -9.20 -5.17 -28.58
C ASP A 28 -9.52 -6.60 -28.12
N LEU A 29 -9.53 -7.54 -29.06
CA LEU A 29 -9.86 -8.94 -28.81
C LEU A 29 -8.75 -9.67 -28.03
N ALA A 30 -7.48 -9.34 -28.29
CA ALA A 30 -6.35 -9.95 -27.59
C ALA A 30 -6.40 -9.60 -26.09
N TRP A 31 -6.66 -8.32 -25.79
CA TRP A 31 -6.78 -7.88 -24.40
C TRP A 31 -7.99 -8.49 -23.68
N GLN A 32 -9.13 -8.65 -24.38
CA GLN A 32 -10.29 -9.35 -23.83
C GLN A 32 -9.98 -10.81 -23.46
N GLU A 33 -9.30 -11.54 -24.34
CA GLU A 33 -8.92 -12.94 -24.10
C GLU A 33 -7.97 -13.07 -22.91
N GLU A 34 -7.00 -12.16 -22.77
CA GLU A 34 -6.11 -12.11 -21.61
C GLU A 34 -6.86 -11.89 -20.29
N ILE A 35 -7.83 -10.96 -20.28
CA ILE A 35 -8.66 -10.67 -19.10
C ILE A 35 -9.51 -11.88 -18.72
N ILE A 36 -10.16 -12.54 -19.69
CA ILE A 36 -10.98 -13.73 -19.47
C ILE A 36 -10.13 -14.89 -18.92
N ALA A 37 -8.94 -15.10 -19.48
CA ALA A 37 -8.01 -16.10 -18.97
C ALA A 37 -7.65 -15.83 -17.50
N LYS A 38 -7.28 -14.58 -17.16
CA LYS A 38 -6.99 -14.20 -15.77
C LYS A 38 -8.17 -14.46 -14.83
N LEU A 39 -9.39 -14.07 -15.20
CA LEU A 39 -10.59 -14.33 -14.41
C LEU A 39 -10.85 -15.84 -14.22
N THR A 40 -10.55 -16.66 -15.22
CA THR A 40 -10.84 -18.11 -15.20
C THR A 40 -9.82 -18.91 -14.39
N PHE A 41 -8.55 -18.51 -14.42
CA PHE A 41 -7.46 -19.25 -13.75
C PHE A 41 -7.16 -18.77 -12.32
N THR A 42 -7.85 -17.74 -11.83
CA THR A 42 -7.63 -17.21 -10.49
C THR A 42 -8.27 -18.11 -9.44
N SER A 43 -7.44 -18.66 -8.55
CA SER A 43 -7.86 -19.46 -7.39
C SER A 43 -8.00 -18.62 -6.13
N GLU A 44 -8.69 -19.12 -5.11
CA GLU A 44 -8.81 -18.45 -3.80
C GLU A 44 -7.43 -18.19 -3.16
N GLU A 45 -6.49 -19.13 -3.28
CA GLU A 45 -5.11 -18.97 -2.80
C GLU A 45 -4.38 -17.82 -3.53
N MET A 46 -4.61 -17.68 -4.84
CA MET A 46 -4.05 -16.59 -5.64
C MET A 46 -4.64 -15.24 -5.22
N ILE A 47 -5.95 -15.18 -4.95
CA ILE A 47 -6.62 -13.97 -4.44
C ILE A 47 -6.05 -13.58 -3.08
N GLN A 48 -5.84 -14.54 -2.17
CA GLN A 48 -5.24 -14.29 -0.86
C GLN A 48 -3.81 -13.76 -1.00
N SER A 49 -3.00 -14.34 -1.90
CA SER A 49 -1.65 -13.85 -2.19
C SER A 49 -1.66 -12.42 -2.73
N LEU A 50 -2.54 -12.11 -3.70
CA LEU A 50 -2.68 -10.77 -4.26
C LEU A 50 -3.09 -9.74 -3.19
N MET A 51 -4.02 -10.10 -2.31
CA MET A 51 -4.45 -9.25 -1.20
C MET A 51 -3.31 -8.99 -0.19
N LEU A 52 -2.49 -10.00 0.10
CA LEU A 52 -1.32 -9.84 0.97
C LEU A 52 -0.24 -8.96 0.33
N ASP A 53 -0.01 -9.09 -0.97
CA ASP A 53 0.94 -8.28 -1.72
C ASP A 53 0.50 -6.82 -1.80
N GLU A 54 -0.79 -6.56 -2.03
CA GLU A 54 -1.33 -5.20 -2.01
C GLU A 54 -1.21 -4.58 -0.60
N LYS A 55 -1.60 -5.32 0.45
CA LYS A 55 -1.46 -4.86 1.84
C LYS A 55 -0.01 -4.54 2.19
N ARG A 56 0.93 -5.36 1.70
CA ARG A 56 2.37 -5.15 1.86
C ARG A 56 2.82 -3.89 1.12
N ALA A 57 2.37 -3.67 -0.11
CA ALA A 57 2.71 -2.48 -0.89
C ALA A 57 2.24 -1.19 -0.19
N VAL A 58 1.01 -1.18 0.35
CA VAL A 58 0.48 -0.06 1.14
C VAL A 58 1.34 0.22 2.37
N LEU A 59 1.74 -0.82 3.11
CA LEU A 59 2.60 -0.63 4.29
C LEU A 59 3.99 -0.09 3.93
N TRP A 60 4.55 -0.48 2.79
CA TRP A 60 5.81 0.10 2.31
C TRP A 60 5.65 1.56 1.93
N GLN A 61 4.56 1.94 1.25
CA GLN A 61 4.27 3.34 0.98
C GLN A 61 4.12 4.18 2.27
N GLU A 62 3.45 3.64 3.29
CA GLU A 62 3.37 4.28 4.60
C GLU A 62 4.73 4.41 5.27
N PHE A 63 5.58 3.39 5.17
CA PHE A 63 6.94 3.40 5.71
C PHE A 63 7.81 4.47 5.05
N ASP A 64 7.75 4.57 3.72
CA ASP A 64 8.48 5.56 2.94
C ASP A 64 8.01 6.98 3.27
N ALA A 65 6.70 7.21 3.33
CA ALA A 65 6.14 8.49 3.73
C ALA A 65 6.53 8.93 5.16
N ILE A 66 6.72 7.99 6.09
CA ILE A 66 7.25 8.29 7.43
C ILE A 66 8.74 8.67 7.34
N ASN A 67 9.53 8.00 6.50
CA ASN A 67 10.94 8.33 6.32
C ASN A 67 11.13 9.71 5.69
N ASP A 68 10.33 10.06 4.68
CA ASP A 68 10.39 11.38 4.07
C ASP A 68 10.13 12.48 5.11
N LYS A 69 9.10 12.31 5.95
CA LYS A 69 8.83 13.24 7.07
C LYS A 69 9.94 13.28 8.12
N LEU A 70 10.61 12.14 8.38
CA LEU A 70 11.75 12.10 9.29
C LEU A 70 12.92 12.92 8.73
N LEU A 71 13.17 12.85 7.41
CA LEU A 71 14.19 13.67 6.75
C LEU A 71 13.83 15.15 6.81
N GLU A 72 12.59 15.52 6.50
CA GLU A 72 12.11 16.90 6.60
C GLU A 72 12.31 17.49 8.01
N ILE A 73 11.91 16.77 9.06
CA ILE A 73 12.08 17.25 10.44
C ILE A 73 13.55 17.29 10.84
N PHE A 74 14.38 16.38 10.34
CA PHE A 74 15.80 16.43 10.59
C PHE A 74 16.41 17.72 10.03
N ASP A 75 16.06 18.08 8.80
CA ASP A 75 16.49 19.33 8.17
C ASP A 75 15.97 20.56 8.93
N GLU A 76 14.72 20.53 9.42
CA GLU A 76 14.13 21.58 10.27
C GLU A 76 14.90 21.74 11.60
N ILE A 77 15.31 20.64 12.24
CA ILE A 77 16.11 20.65 13.47
C ILE A 77 17.48 21.29 13.22
N GLU A 78 18.17 20.94 12.13
CA GLU A 78 19.48 21.50 11.81
C GLU A 78 19.45 23.02 11.56
N GLN A 79 18.32 23.54 11.08
CA GLN A 79 18.14 24.95 10.75
C GLN A 79 17.56 25.78 11.90
N SER A 80 17.00 25.13 12.92
CA SER A 80 16.37 25.83 14.04
C SER A 80 17.41 26.45 14.99
N GLN A 81 17.16 27.69 15.40
CA GLN A 81 17.93 28.40 16.42
C GLN A 81 17.11 28.67 17.69
N ASP A 82 15.86 28.18 17.74
CA ASP A 82 14.97 28.31 18.89
C ASP A 82 14.91 26.99 19.66
N ASP A 83 15.33 27.03 20.93
CA ASP A 83 15.32 25.88 21.84
C ASP A 83 13.92 25.31 22.06
N SER A 84 12.88 26.15 22.04
CA SER A 84 11.49 25.69 22.22
C SER A 84 11.01 24.91 21.00
N GLU A 85 11.33 25.40 19.80
CA GLU A 85 11.03 24.73 18.55
C GLU A 85 11.85 23.44 18.38
N LEU A 86 13.13 23.45 18.77
CA LEU A 86 13.99 22.25 18.78
C LEU A 86 13.39 21.13 19.65
N LEU A 87 12.86 21.47 20.83
CA LEU A 87 12.18 20.51 21.69
C LEU A 87 10.97 19.89 20.99
N ARG A 88 10.11 20.74 20.41
CA ARG A 88 8.90 20.30 19.68
C ARG A 88 9.22 19.40 18.49
N LEU A 89 10.24 19.76 17.71
CA LEU A 89 10.68 18.97 16.56
C LEU A 89 11.27 17.62 17.00
N THR A 90 12.02 17.60 18.11
CA THR A 90 12.59 16.37 18.68
C THR A 90 11.50 15.41 19.16
N GLU A 91 10.43 15.91 19.79
CA GLU A 91 9.27 15.10 20.17
C GLU A 91 8.57 14.50 18.94
N LYS A 92 8.32 15.32 17.91
CA LYS A 92 7.70 14.87 16.65
C LYS A 92 8.55 13.81 15.93
N MET A 93 9.87 13.99 15.92
CA MET A 93 10.84 13.02 15.40
C MET A 93 10.75 11.68 16.14
N TRP A 94 10.59 11.70 17.48
CA TRP A 94 10.44 10.49 18.28
C TRP A 94 9.15 9.74 17.94
N ASP A 95 8.03 10.45 17.84
CA ASP A 95 6.74 9.86 17.48
C ASP A 95 6.78 9.19 16.09
N LEU A 96 7.44 9.82 15.12
CA LEU A 96 7.61 9.24 13.79
C LEU A 96 8.51 8.00 13.81
N LYS A 97 9.56 7.98 14.63
CA LYS A 97 10.39 6.78 14.82
C LYS A 97 9.57 5.61 15.38
N ILE A 98 8.70 5.86 16.36
CA ILE A 98 7.78 4.84 16.89
C ILE A 98 6.83 4.35 15.79
N GLN A 99 6.22 5.25 15.03
CA GLN A 99 5.35 4.90 13.92
C GLN A 99 6.09 4.03 12.89
N ARG A 100 7.32 4.41 12.51
CA ARG A 100 8.14 3.64 11.58
C ARG A 100 8.40 2.21 12.06
N VAL A 101 8.75 2.05 13.34
CA VAL A 101 8.98 0.73 13.95
C VAL A 101 7.70 -0.11 13.92
N ASN A 102 6.54 0.50 14.21
CA ASN A 102 5.26 -0.20 14.16
C ASN A 102 4.92 -0.67 12.74
N ILE A 103 5.13 0.16 11.72
CA ILE A 103 4.93 -0.24 10.31
C ILE A 103 5.90 -1.36 9.93
N HIS A 104 7.17 -1.26 10.32
CA HIS A 104 8.15 -2.31 10.07
C HIS A 104 7.72 -3.67 10.67
N HIS A 105 7.18 -3.68 11.88
CA HIS A 105 6.63 -4.89 12.49
C HIS A 105 5.43 -5.44 11.71
N LYS A 106 4.52 -4.59 11.23
CA LYS A 106 3.40 -5.02 10.39
C LYS A 106 3.88 -5.66 9.09
N ILE A 107 4.86 -5.06 8.42
CA ILE A 107 5.47 -5.62 7.20
C ILE A 107 6.06 -7.00 7.48
N ARG A 108 6.79 -7.15 8.60
CA ARG A 108 7.40 -8.43 8.99
C ARG A 108 6.36 -9.50 9.30
N SER A 109 5.23 -9.14 9.92
CA SER A 109 4.16 -10.10 10.24
C SER A 109 3.42 -10.66 9.01
N ILE A 110 3.53 -10.02 7.85
CA ILE A 110 2.97 -10.53 6.58
C ILE A 110 3.95 -11.50 5.89
N ASN A 111 5.22 -11.53 6.32
CA ASN A 111 6.28 -12.38 5.75
C ASN A 111 6.49 -13.72 6.47
N ILE A 112 5.78 -13.96 7.57
CA ILE A 112 5.93 -15.16 8.42
C ILE A 112 4.71 -16.05 8.23
#